data_AF-A0A2V9KDM2-F1
#
_entry.id   AF-A0A2V9KDM2-F1
#
_cell.length_a   1.000
_cell.length_b   1.000
_cell.length_c   1.000
_cell.angle_alpha   90.00
_cell.angle_beta   90.00
_cell.angle_gamma   90.00
#
_symmetry.space_group_name_H-M   'P 1'
#
loop_
_entity.id
_entity.type
_entity.pdbx_description
1 polymer ?
#
loop_
_entity_poly.entity_id
_entity_poly.type
_entity_poly.pdbx_seq_one_letter_code
_entity_poly.pdbx_strand_id
1 'polypeptide(L)'
;MMILPALCSLAISLFVQKPAEPACKSIALNFSLKAGENYKQRVNDLTFKTKTWEPKSGEAEWTFSLEDADGHDYIYTVNPPLRFNPSQFLGAAYGVTARDSLSRNRESRFLLNKGDYDRFWPFVTNSLWPYSAPRPDKAADEYWNALGKLRTGLLRLKIIKSDVTPDDAIRSAEFLVELVAPSDFRFDPKLTPQLSACPPPAE
;
A
#
# COMPACT_ATOMS: atom_id res chain seq x y z
N MET A 1 75.11 -21.78 17.73
CA MET A 1 74.21 -22.17 16.62
C MET A 1 72.79 -22.15 17.19
N MET A 2 72.07 -21.04 17.02
CA MET A 2 70.70 -20.85 17.54
C MET A 2 69.82 -20.42 16.37
N ILE A 3 68.74 -21.16 16.13
CA ILE A 3 67.76 -20.97 15.07
C ILE A 3 66.54 -20.27 15.70
N LEU A 4 66.20 -19.07 15.24
CA LEU A 4 64.94 -18.39 15.57
C LEU A 4 63.85 -18.84 14.58
N PRO A 5 62.63 -19.22 15.01
CA PRO A 5 61.52 -19.43 14.11
C PRO A 5 60.77 -18.12 13.86
N ALA A 6 60.52 -17.80 12.59
CA ALA A 6 59.65 -16.71 12.18
C ALA A 6 58.18 -17.13 12.35
N LEU A 7 57.47 -16.46 13.25
CA LEU A 7 56.01 -16.54 13.35
C LEU A 7 55.38 -15.72 12.23
N CYS A 8 54.85 -16.41 11.22
CA CYS A 8 54.04 -15.83 10.17
C CYS A 8 52.59 -15.70 10.69
N SER A 9 52.22 -14.54 11.20
CA SER A 9 50.85 -14.24 11.60
C SER A 9 49.98 -14.05 10.34
N LEU A 10 49.18 -15.05 9.99
CA LEU A 10 48.06 -14.90 9.06
C LEU A 10 46.96 -14.06 9.73
N ALA A 11 46.84 -12.80 9.34
CA ALA A 11 45.68 -11.99 9.64
C ALA A 11 44.52 -12.44 8.73
N ILE A 12 43.56 -13.18 9.30
CA ILE A 12 42.30 -13.51 8.63
C ILE A 12 41.44 -12.24 8.68
N SER A 13 41.38 -11.51 7.56
CA SER A 13 40.38 -10.45 7.37
C SER A 13 39.00 -11.09 7.26
N LEU A 14 38.25 -11.09 8.37
CA LEU A 14 36.82 -11.33 8.37
C LEU A 14 36.14 -10.18 7.63
N PHE A 15 35.88 -10.36 6.33
CA PHE A 15 34.95 -9.50 5.61
C PHE A 15 33.57 -9.67 6.26
N VAL A 16 33.19 -8.72 7.11
CA VAL A 16 31.79 -8.55 7.54
C VAL A 16 30.99 -8.31 6.27
N GLN A 17 30.30 -9.34 5.76
CA GLN A 17 29.34 -9.18 4.68
C GLN A 17 28.26 -8.23 5.20
N LYS A 18 28.25 -7.00 4.68
CA LYS A 18 27.15 -6.07 4.88
C LYS A 18 25.87 -6.83 4.50
N PRO A 19 24.85 -6.91 5.37
CA PRO A 19 23.61 -7.59 5.02
C PRO A 19 23.11 -7.04 3.70
N ALA A 20 22.82 -7.93 2.74
CA ALA A 20 22.31 -7.53 1.44
C ALA A 20 21.09 -6.62 1.66
N GLU A 21 21.08 -5.46 1.01
CA GLU A 21 19.94 -4.56 1.09
C GLU A 21 18.68 -5.33 0.70
N PRO A 22 17.56 -5.15 1.43
CA PRO A 22 16.34 -5.87 1.11
C PRO A 22 15.97 -5.56 -0.34
N ALA A 23 15.92 -6.61 -1.17
CA ALA A 23 15.54 -6.48 -2.56
C ALA A 23 14.01 -6.36 -2.66
N CYS A 24 13.52 -5.35 -3.36
CA CYS A 24 12.11 -5.23 -3.70
C CYS A 24 11.87 -5.54 -5.18
N LYS A 25 10.61 -5.84 -5.48
CA LYS A 25 10.09 -5.91 -6.83
C LYS A 25 8.97 -4.90 -7.01
N SER A 26 8.78 -4.44 -8.22
CA SER A 26 7.63 -3.62 -8.59
C SER A 26 6.92 -4.10 -9.84
N ILE A 27 5.64 -3.79 -9.92
CA ILE A 27 4.78 -3.94 -11.09
C ILE A 27 4.08 -2.60 -11.37
N ALA A 28 3.70 -2.39 -12.62
CA ALA A 28 2.93 -1.22 -13.05
C ALA A 28 1.66 -1.65 -13.77
N LEU A 29 0.53 -1.05 -13.38
CA LEU A 29 -0.78 -1.26 -13.97
C LEU A 29 -1.23 0.05 -14.62
N ASN A 30 -1.45 0.04 -15.93
CA ASN A 30 -1.96 1.19 -16.67
C ASN A 30 -3.37 0.88 -17.15
N PHE A 31 -4.32 1.78 -16.87
CA PHE A 31 -5.70 1.60 -17.29
C PHE A 31 -6.42 2.95 -17.38
N SER A 32 -7.52 2.96 -18.13
CA SER A 32 -8.42 4.11 -18.24
C SER A 32 -9.82 3.68 -17.86
N LEU A 33 -10.58 4.58 -17.25
CA LEU A 33 -11.97 4.39 -16.88
C LEU A 33 -12.81 5.55 -17.41
N LYS A 34 -13.99 5.24 -17.93
CA LYS A 34 -15.10 6.18 -18.09
C LYS A 34 -16.00 6.11 -16.86
N ALA A 35 -16.74 7.18 -16.60
CA ALA A 35 -17.70 7.26 -15.50
C ALA A 35 -18.58 6.00 -15.43
N GLY A 36 -18.67 5.40 -14.24
CA GLY A 36 -19.42 4.15 -14.01
C GLY A 36 -18.65 2.86 -14.30
N GLU A 37 -17.50 2.90 -14.99
CA GLU A 37 -16.68 1.73 -15.25
C GLU A 37 -15.86 1.30 -14.01
N ASN A 38 -15.54 0.01 -13.97
CA ASN A 38 -14.75 -0.61 -12.91
C ASN A 38 -13.49 -1.25 -13.50
N TYR A 39 -12.42 -1.33 -12.71
CA TYR A 39 -11.19 -2.04 -13.04
C TYR A 39 -10.87 -3.10 -12.01
N LYS A 40 -10.29 -4.23 -12.44
CA LYS A 40 -9.71 -5.23 -11.54
C LYS A 40 -8.49 -5.89 -12.16
N GLN A 41 -7.47 -6.10 -11.36
CA GLN A 41 -6.27 -6.83 -11.74
C GLN A 41 -5.77 -7.67 -10.58
N ARG A 42 -5.66 -8.99 -10.79
CA ARG A 42 -5.03 -9.88 -9.82
C ARG A 42 -3.53 -9.60 -9.80
N VAL A 43 -2.95 -9.44 -8.61
CA VAL A 43 -1.51 -9.15 -8.44
C VAL A 43 -0.77 -10.27 -7.68
N ASN A 44 -1.46 -11.04 -6.85
CA ASN A 44 -0.97 -12.27 -6.21
C ASN A 44 -2.19 -13.11 -5.76
N ASP A 45 -2.33 -13.38 -4.46
CA ASP A 45 -3.56 -13.74 -3.75
C ASP A 45 -4.50 -12.54 -3.58
N LEU A 46 -3.97 -11.32 -3.77
CA LEU A 46 -4.72 -10.06 -3.77
C LEU A 46 -5.12 -9.61 -5.19
N THR A 47 -6.17 -8.79 -5.23
CA THR A 47 -6.70 -8.15 -6.44
C THR A 47 -6.79 -6.65 -6.22
N PHE A 48 -6.06 -5.88 -7.04
CA PHE A 48 -6.27 -4.44 -7.11
C PHE A 48 -7.59 -4.17 -7.80
N LYS A 49 -8.43 -3.31 -7.22
CA LYS A 49 -9.75 -2.97 -7.75
C LYS A 49 -9.91 -1.46 -7.76
N THR A 50 -10.58 -0.96 -8.79
CA THR A 50 -11.18 0.38 -8.81
C THR A 50 -12.67 0.19 -9.05
N LYS A 51 -13.49 0.64 -8.10
CA LYS A 51 -14.95 0.43 -8.12
C LYS A 51 -15.66 1.76 -8.16
N THR A 52 -16.69 1.84 -8.99
CA THR A 52 -17.65 2.94 -8.96
C THR A 52 -18.31 2.96 -7.59
N TRP A 53 -18.28 4.12 -6.95
CA TRP A 53 -19.09 4.46 -5.82
C TRP A 53 -20.23 5.33 -6.33
N GLU A 54 -21.46 4.89 -6.10
CA GLU A 54 -22.66 5.62 -6.45
C GLU A 54 -23.20 6.32 -5.20
N PRO A 55 -22.81 7.58 -4.92
CA PRO A 55 -23.50 8.38 -3.94
C PRO A 55 -24.97 8.57 -4.33
N LYS A 56 -25.83 8.85 -3.35
CA LYS A 56 -27.25 9.13 -3.58
C LYS A 56 -27.51 10.29 -4.54
N SER A 57 -26.50 11.13 -4.80
CA SER A 57 -26.52 12.23 -5.77
C SER A 57 -26.43 11.77 -7.23
N GLY A 58 -26.06 10.51 -7.50
CA GLY A 58 -25.98 9.95 -8.85
C GLY A 58 -24.71 10.32 -9.64
N GLU A 59 -23.78 11.06 -9.03
CA GLU A 59 -22.47 11.37 -9.63
C GLU A 59 -21.54 10.17 -9.51
N ALA A 60 -20.90 9.75 -10.62
CA ALA A 60 -20.01 8.60 -10.61
C ALA A 60 -18.66 8.97 -9.99
N GLU A 61 -18.32 8.30 -8.90
CA GLU A 61 -17.04 8.45 -8.21
C GLU A 61 -16.34 7.10 -8.15
N TRP A 62 -15.04 7.08 -7.84
CA TRP A 62 -14.33 5.82 -7.69
C TRP A 62 -13.71 5.68 -6.30
N THR A 63 -13.62 4.44 -5.86
CA THR A 63 -12.73 4.03 -4.79
C THR A 63 -11.74 3.00 -5.34
N PHE A 64 -10.56 2.92 -4.76
CA PHE A 64 -9.62 1.83 -5.07
C PHE A 64 -9.25 1.03 -3.82
N SER A 65 -8.98 -0.25 -4.00
CA SER A 65 -8.65 -1.19 -2.92
C SER A 65 -7.69 -2.27 -3.39
N LEU A 66 -7.06 -2.95 -2.44
CA LEU A 66 -6.31 -4.18 -2.70
C LEU A 66 -6.90 -5.29 -1.83
N GLU A 67 -7.73 -6.12 -2.44
CA GLU A 67 -8.60 -7.05 -1.72
C GLU A 67 -8.15 -8.51 -1.89
N ASP A 68 -8.28 -9.31 -0.83
CA ASP A 68 -8.23 -10.77 -0.94
C ASP A 68 -9.53 -11.36 -1.53
N ALA A 69 -9.63 -12.69 -1.57
CA ALA A 69 -10.81 -13.38 -2.09
C ALA A 69 -12.06 -13.20 -1.20
N ASP A 70 -11.87 -12.91 0.08
CA ASP A 70 -12.95 -12.69 1.05
C ASP A 70 -13.41 -11.23 1.08
N GLY A 71 -12.72 -10.34 0.35
CA GLY A 71 -13.05 -8.92 0.23
C GLY A 71 -12.42 -8.04 1.31
N HIS A 72 -11.46 -8.56 2.08
CA HIS A 72 -10.71 -7.76 3.04
C HIS A 72 -9.77 -6.80 2.33
N ASP A 73 -9.77 -5.52 2.72
CA ASP A 73 -8.92 -4.49 2.12
C ASP A 73 -7.58 -4.34 2.84
N TYR A 74 -6.50 -4.67 2.14
CA TYR A 74 -5.13 -4.69 2.67
C TYR A 74 -4.47 -3.31 2.66
N ILE A 75 -5.12 -2.29 2.08
CA ILE A 75 -4.71 -0.88 2.14
C ILE A 75 -5.32 -0.22 3.37
N TYR A 76 -6.64 -0.28 3.50
CA TYR A 76 -7.40 0.45 4.53
C TYR A 76 -6.82 0.31 5.95
N THR A 77 -6.43 -0.91 6.32
CA THR A 77 -5.97 -1.25 7.66
C THR A 77 -4.71 -0.50 8.09
N VAL A 78 -3.84 -0.12 7.16
CA VAL A 78 -2.50 0.43 7.44
C VAL A 78 -2.33 1.87 6.97
N ASN A 79 -3.40 2.54 6.54
CA ASN A 79 -3.37 3.93 6.08
C ASN A 79 -4.36 4.77 6.88
N PRO A 80 -3.93 5.35 8.02
CA PRO A 80 -4.75 6.27 8.78
C PRO A 80 -4.99 7.58 8.00
N PRO A 81 -6.10 8.30 8.24
CA PRO A 81 -7.12 8.01 9.26
C PRO A 81 -8.05 6.85 8.90
N LEU A 82 -8.33 5.97 9.87
CA LEU A 82 -9.21 4.80 9.67
C LEU A 82 -10.68 5.21 9.45
N ARG A 83 -11.13 6.31 10.05
CA ARG A 83 -12.49 6.81 9.81
C ARG A 83 -12.51 7.68 8.57
N PHE A 84 -13.53 7.50 7.73
CA PHE A 84 -13.76 8.23 6.48
C PHE A 84 -12.72 8.03 5.36
N ASN A 85 -11.61 7.32 5.64
CA ASN A 85 -10.43 7.08 4.81
C ASN A 85 -10.45 7.72 3.39
N PRO A 86 -10.18 9.03 3.28
CA PRO A 86 -10.22 9.72 2.01
C PRO A 86 -9.07 9.31 1.07
N SER A 87 -8.06 8.59 1.57
CA SER A 87 -6.88 8.22 0.78
C SER A 87 -7.21 7.29 -0.40
N GLN A 88 -8.28 6.51 -0.27
CA GLN A 88 -8.73 5.55 -1.28
C GLN A 88 -9.85 6.09 -2.19
N PHE A 89 -10.22 7.36 -2.01
CA PHE A 89 -11.31 8.00 -2.71
C PHE A 89 -10.83 8.84 -3.91
N LEU A 90 -11.53 8.72 -5.03
CA LEU A 90 -11.25 9.37 -6.31
C LEU A 90 -12.55 9.98 -6.83
N GLY A 91 -12.86 11.17 -6.34
CA GLY A 91 -14.12 11.87 -6.54
C GLY A 91 -14.23 13.07 -5.61
N ALA A 92 -15.41 13.69 -5.61
CA ALA A 92 -15.75 14.76 -4.70
C ALA A 92 -15.94 14.20 -3.27
N ALA A 93 -15.41 14.92 -2.29
CA ALA A 93 -15.57 14.56 -0.89
C ALA A 93 -15.78 15.83 -0.07
N TYR A 94 -16.02 15.68 1.24
CA TYR A 94 -16.19 16.84 2.11
C TYR A 94 -14.98 17.79 2.01
N GLY A 95 -15.22 19.00 1.47
CA GLY A 95 -14.19 20.02 1.28
C GLY A 95 -13.22 19.77 0.11
N VAL A 96 -13.52 18.82 -0.80
CA VAL A 96 -12.67 18.46 -1.93
C VAL A 96 -13.52 18.27 -3.19
N THR A 97 -13.21 18.98 -4.27
CA THR A 97 -13.85 18.77 -5.58
C THR A 97 -13.31 17.50 -6.25
N ALA A 98 -14.07 16.89 -7.17
CA ALA A 98 -13.59 15.78 -7.98
C ALA A 98 -12.37 16.18 -8.81
N ARG A 99 -12.37 17.41 -9.34
CA ARG A 99 -11.21 18.01 -10.02
C ARG A 99 -9.97 18.06 -9.12
N ASP A 100 -10.10 18.52 -7.88
CA ASP A 100 -8.99 18.55 -6.91
C ASP A 100 -8.55 17.16 -6.46
N SER A 101 -9.50 16.22 -6.37
CA SER A 101 -9.20 14.83 -6.03
C SER A 101 -8.34 14.17 -7.12
N LEU A 102 -8.77 14.32 -8.38
CA LEU A 102 -8.11 13.78 -9.57
C LEU A 102 -6.89 14.60 -10.05
N SER A 103 -6.52 15.69 -9.38
CA SER A 103 -5.26 16.40 -9.65
C SER A 103 -4.11 15.91 -8.77
N ARG A 104 -4.39 15.04 -7.79
CA ARG A 104 -3.44 14.62 -6.76
C ARG A 104 -3.16 13.13 -6.84
N ASN A 105 -1.87 12.78 -6.82
CA ASN A 105 -1.44 11.38 -6.69
C ASN A 105 -1.75 10.85 -5.28
N ARG A 106 -1.77 9.53 -5.14
CA ARG A 106 -1.92 8.83 -3.86
C ARG A 106 -0.74 7.91 -3.63
N GLU A 107 -0.29 7.87 -2.39
CA GLU A 107 0.65 6.88 -1.90
C GLU A 107 0.02 6.21 -0.69
N SER A 108 0.06 4.88 -0.65
CA SER A 108 -0.55 4.10 0.41
C SER A 108 0.25 2.84 0.67
N ARG A 109 0.29 2.41 1.94
CA ARG A 109 0.89 1.13 2.32
C ARG A 109 -0.10 -0.01 2.12
N PHE A 110 0.39 -1.23 2.01
CA PHE A 110 -0.49 -2.40 2.04
C PHE A 110 0.14 -3.58 2.79
N LEU A 111 -0.69 -4.40 3.43
CA LEU A 111 -0.26 -5.64 4.07
C LEU A 111 0.15 -6.70 3.04
N LEU A 112 1.15 -7.52 3.38
CA LEU A 112 1.75 -8.45 2.41
C LEU A 112 1.13 -9.85 2.43
N ASN A 113 0.39 -10.20 3.48
CA ASN A 113 -0.17 -11.54 3.64
C ASN A 113 -1.34 -11.55 4.65
N LYS A 114 -2.16 -12.60 4.55
CA LYS A 114 -3.32 -12.83 5.42
C LYS A 114 -2.95 -12.94 6.90
N GLY A 115 -1.81 -13.55 7.22
CA GLY A 115 -1.38 -13.73 8.61
C GLY A 115 -1.14 -12.40 9.33
N ASP A 116 -0.56 -11.40 8.65
CA ASP A 116 -0.44 -10.05 9.19
C ASP A 116 -1.79 -9.35 9.27
N TYR A 117 -2.66 -9.51 8.27
CA TYR A 117 -4.03 -8.97 8.31
C TYR A 117 -4.79 -9.47 9.55
N ASP A 118 -4.86 -10.78 9.73
CA ASP A 118 -5.61 -11.40 10.83
C ASP A 118 -5.07 -10.99 12.20
N ARG A 119 -3.73 -10.89 12.34
CA ARG A 119 -3.10 -10.43 13.58
C ARG A 119 -3.29 -8.95 13.84
N PHE A 120 -3.35 -8.13 12.79
CA PHE A 120 -3.40 -6.68 12.92
C PHE A 120 -4.83 -6.12 13.04
N TRP A 121 -5.82 -6.81 12.45
CA TRP A 121 -7.22 -6.39 12.44
C TRP A 121 -7.83 -6.08 13.81
N PRO A 122 -7.51 -6.80 14.91
CA PRO A 122 -7.99 -6.42 16.24
C PRO A 122 -7.55 -5.01 16.67
N PHE A 123 -6.34 -4.58 16.32
CA PHE A 123 -5.86 -3.22 16.62
C PHE A 123 -6.62 -2.17 15.83
N VAL A 124 -6.89 -2.43 14.54
CA VAL A 124 -7.72 -1.58 13.68
C VAL A 124 -9.11 -1.42 14.30
N THR A 125 -9.75 -2.55 14.66
CA THR A 125 -11.10 -2.57 15.25
C THR A 125 -11.14 -1.81 16.58
N ASN A 126 -10.17 -2.05 17.46
CA ASN A 126 -10.08 -1.36 18.75
C ASN A 126 -9.85 0.14 18.57
N SER A 127 -9.02 0.55 17.62
CA SER A 127 -8.80 1.98 17.33
C SER A 127 -10.02 2.64 16.72
N LEU A 128 -10.82 1.93 15.92
CA LEU A 128 -12.09 2.43 15.38
C LEU A 128 -13.16 2.55 16.46
N TRP A 129 -13.22 1.60 17.39
CA TRP A 129 -14.26 1.49 18.42
C TRP A 129 -13.65 1.34 19.82
N PRO A 130 -12.95 2.37 20.33
CA PRO A 130 -12.17 2.25 21.56
C PRO A 130 -13.01 1.89 22.77
N TYR A 131 -14.28 2.32 22.84
CA TYR A 131 -15.19 1.97 23.93
C TYR A 131 -15.50 0.48 24.06
N SER A 132 -15.24 -0.31 23.01
CA SER A 132 -15.41 -1.77 23.00
C SER A 132 -14.08 -2.53 23.11
N ALA A 133 -12.95 -1.83 23.15
CA ALA A 133 -11.64 -2.45 23.23
C ALA A 133 -11.37 -2.98 24.66
N PRO A 134 -10.53 -4.02 24.82
CA PRO A 134 -10.10 -4.49 26.15
C PRO A 134 -9.42 -3.42 27.00
N ARG A 135 -8.72 -2.47 26.34
CA ARG A 135 -8.08 -1.30 26.96
C ARG A 135 -8.45 -0.02 26.20
N PRO A 136 -9.64 0.58 26.46
CA PRO A 136 -10.15 1.71 25.70
C PRO A 136 -9.20 2.91 25.64
N ASP A 137 -8.50 3.19 26.74
CA ASP A 137 -7.54 4.29 26.88
C ASP A 137 -6.23 4.06 26.12
N LYS A 138 -5.95 2.82 25.68
CA LYS A 138 -4.72 2.43 24.98
C LYS A 138 -4.92 2.05 23.52
N ALA A 139 -6.17 1.97 23.05
CA ALA A 139 -6.48 1.42 21.73
C ALA A 139 -5.75 2.11 20.57
N ALA A 140 -5.65 3.44 20.59
CA ALA A 140 -4.93 4.21 19.57
C ALA A 140 -3.41 3.96 19.63
N ASP A 141 -2.81 4.04 20.82
CA ASP A 141 -1.38 3.80 21.02
C ASP A 141 -0.99 2.38 20.61
N GLU A 142 -1.81 1.39 20.96
CA GLU A 142 -1.60 0.00 20.55
C GLU A 142 -1.63 -0.17 19.03
N TYR A 143 -2.57 0.50 18.35
CA TYR A 143 -2.62 0.51 16.89
C TYR A 143 -1.35 1.10 16.28
N TRP A 144 -0.92 2.30 16.71
CA TRP A 144 0.28 2.94 16.18
C TRP A 144 1.55 2.12 16.45
N ASN A 145 1.68 1.59 17.67
CA ASN A 145 2.80 0.73 18.04
C ASN A 145 2.85 -0.58 17.24
N ALA A 146 1.69 -1.14 16.91
CA ALA A 146 1.60 -2.34 16.07
C ALA A 146 1.86 -1.99 14.60
N LEU A 147 1.35 -0.87 14.10
CA LEU A 147 1.57 -0.38 12.73
C LEU A 147 3.06 -0.19 12.44
N GLY A 148 3.81 0.44 13.35
CA GLY A 148 5.25 0.68 13.19
C GLY A 148 6.11 -0.60 13.15
N LYS A 149 5.54 -1.77 13.48
CA LYS A 149 6.22 -3.07 13.41
C LYS A 149 5.88 -3.86 12.15
N LEU A 150 4.89 -3.42 11.38
CA LEU A 150 4.44 -4.12 10.19
C LEU A 150 5.42 -3.92 9.04
N ARG A 151 5.72 -5.02 8.35
CA ARG A 151 6.34 -4.97 7.04
C ARG A 151 5.25 -4.80 5.99
N THR A 152 5.32 -3.71 5.24
CA THR A 152 4.29 -3.35 4.24
C THR A 152 4.90 -3.27 2.85
N GLY A 153 4.02 -3.41 1.85
CA GLY A 153 4.27 -2.94 0.50
C GLY A 153 3.87 -1.47 0.35
N LEU A 154 4.17 -0.91 -0.82
CA LEU A 154 3.82 0.44 -1.21
C LEU A 154 3.01 0.44 -2.51
N LEU A 155 1.89 1.12 -2.50
CA LEU A 155 1.08 1.41 -3.67
C LEU A 155 1.20 2.90 -3.99
N ARG A 156 1.51 3.23 -5.24
CA ARG A 156 1.46 4.60 -5.77
C ARG A 156 0.46 4.66 -6.90
N LEU A 157 -0.56 5.48 -6.74
CA LEU A 157 -1.54 5.75 -7.78
C LEU A 157 -1.29 7.15 -8.32
N LYS A 158 -0.99 7.23 -9.62
CA LYS A 158 -0.84 8.47 -10.35
C LYS A 158 -2.03 8.71 -11.25
N ILE A 159 -2.52 9.95 -11.26
CA ILE A 159 -3.50 10.39 -12.25
C ILE A 159 -2.73 10.92 -13.44
N ILE A 160 -2.75 10.18 -14.55
CA ILE A 160 -2.05 10.58 -15.79
C ILE A 160 -2.86 11.65 -16.51
N LYS A 161 -4.17 11.43 -16.58
CA LYS A 161 -5.13 12.35 -17.20
C LYS A 161 -6.48 12.19 -16.55
N SER A 162 -7.25 13.26 -16.49
CA SER A 162 -8.65 13.24 -16.07
C SER A 162 -9.47 14.20 -16.92
N ASP A 163 -10.75 13.87 -17.07
CA ASP A 163 -11.77 14.72 -17.66
C ASP A 163 -12.91 14.89 -16.68
N VAL A 164 -13.04 16.11 -16.16
CA VAL A 164 -14.05 16.53 -15.20
C VAL A 164 -14.79 17.73 -15.80
N THR A 165 -16.11 17.70 -15.77
CA THR A 165 -16.97 18.76 -16.31
C THR A 165 -16.90 20.04 -15.45
N PRO A 166 -17.46 21.17 -15.93
CA PRO A 166 -17.52 22.40 -15.14
C PRO A 166 -18.35 22.30 -13.84
N ASP A 167 -19.36 21.42 -13.83
CA ASP A 167 -20.17 21.05 -12.67
C ASP A 167 -19.55 19.92 -11.81
N ASP A 168 -18.26 19.63 -12.01
CA ASP A 168 -17.45 18.70 -11.22
C ASP A 168 -17.79 17.21 -11.35
N ALA A 169 -18.58 16.83 -12.36
CA ALA A 169 -18.84 15.43 -12.68
C ALA A 169 -17.65 14.78 -13.42
N ILE A 170 -17.26 13.58 -12.98
CA ILE A 170 -16.18 12.82 -13.60
C ILE A 170 -16.69 12.16 -14.88
N ARG A 171 -16.00 12.37 -16.01
CA ARG A 171 -16.27 11.69 -17.29
C ARG A 171 -15.33 10.54 -17.57
N SER A 172 -14.03 10.77 -17.32
CA SER A 172 -13.01 9.73 -17.48
C SER A 172 -11.73 10.06 -16.73
N ALA A 173 -10.91 9.04 -16.49
CA ALA A 173 -9.55 9.19 -15.99
C ALA A 173 -8.63 8.08 -16.48
N GLU A 174 -7.34 8.38 -16.57
CA GLU A 174 -6.26 7.46 -16.88
C GLU A 174 -5.33 7.37 -15.66
N PHE A 175 -5.03 6.14 -15.26
CA PHE A 175 -4.32 5.83 -14.04
C PHE A 175 -3.07 5.00 -14.34
N LEU A 176 -2.02 5.29 -13.57
CA LEU A 176 -0.87 4.41 -13.41
C LEU A 176 -0.77 4.01 -11.94
N VAL A 177 -0.86 2.71 -11.67
CA VAL A 177 -0.67 2.15 -10.33
C VAL A 177 0.64 1.37 -10.29
N GLU A 178 1.57 1.80 -9.45
CA GLU A 178 2.77 1.06 -9.12
C GLU A 178 2.57 0.34 -7.80
N LEU A 179 2.81 -0.98 -7.76
CA LEU A 179 2.93 -1.72 -6.50
C LEU A 179 4.38 -2.13 -6.32
N VAL A 180 4.94 -1.82 -5.16
CA VAL A 180 6.29 -2.19 -4.74
C VAL A 180 6.17 -3.06 -3.51
N ALA A 181 6.80 -4.23 -3.54
CA ALA A 181 6.81 -5.14 -2.40
C ALA A 181 8.17 -5.82 -2.26
N PRO A 182 8.52 -6.30 -1.06
CA PRO A 182 9.73 -7.07 -0.88
C PRO A 182 9.74 -8.35 -1.72
N SER A 183 10.92 -8.85 -2.10
CA SER A 183 11.07 -9.92 -3.11
C SER A 183 10.41 -11.27 -2.77
N ASP A 184 10.10 -11.51 -1.50
CA ASP A 184 9.34 -12.68 -1.02
C ASP A 184 7.82 -12.54 -1.24
N PHE A 185 7.31 -11.33 -1.48
CA PHE A 185 5.99 -11.12 -2.05
C PHE A 185 6.00 -11.48 -3.54
N ARG A 186 5.19 -12.48 -3.91
CA ARG A 186 5.19 -13.05 -5.26
C ARG A 186 4.13 -12.39 -6.12
N PHE A 187 4.51 -11.34 -6.85
CA PHE A 187 3.64 -10.82 -7.91
C PHE A 187 3.36 -11.88 -8.98
N ASP A 188 2.17 -11.80 -9.61
CA ASP A 188 1.83 -12.61 -10.78
C ASP A 188 2.91 -12.41 -11.87
N PRO A 189 3.59 -13.48 -12.32
CA PRO A 189 4.65 -13.38 -13.33
C PRO A 189 4.21 -12.70 -14.63
N LYS A 190 2.92 -12.77 -14.98
CA LYS A 190 2.36 -12.12 -16.18
C LYS A 190 2.40 -10.60 -16.11
N LEU A 191 2.55 -10.03 -14.91
CA LEU A 191 2.70 -8.59 -14.69
C LEU A 191 4.15 -8.12 -14.80
N THR A 192 5.06 -9.00 -15.22
CA THR A 192 6.46 -8.69 -15.52
C THR A 192 7.19 -7.94 -14.39
N PRO A 193 7.20 -8.47 -13.15
CA PRO A 193 7.78 -7.79 -12.00
C PRO A 193 9.28 -7.50 -12.20
N GLN A 194 9.67 -6.26 -11.94
CA GLN A 194 11.06 -5.78 -12.09
C GLN A 194 11.69 -5.58 -10.72
N LEU A 195 13.02 -5.65 -10.65
CA LEU A 195 13.75 -5.28 -9.44
C LEU A 195 13.61 -3.77 -9.18
N SER A 196 13.41 -3.41 -7.93
CA SER A 196 13.27 -2.02 -7.50
C SER A 196 13.88 -1.79 -6.12
N ALA A 197 14.18 -0.52 -5.82
CA ALA A 197 14.56 -0.12 -4.47
C ALA A 197 13.37 -0.29 -3.52
N CYS A 198 13.63 -0.81 -2.32
CA CYS A 198 12.58 -0.85 -1.31
C CYS A 198 12.24 0.56 -0.80
N PRO A 199 10.95 0.85 -0.60
CA PRO A 199 10.55 2.12 -0.03
C PRO A 199 11.02 2.22 1.43
N PRO A 200 11.23 3.44 1.95
CA PRO A 200 11.51 3.62 3.38
C PRO A 200 10.35 3.05 4.22
N PRO A 201 10.58 2.72 5.50
CA PRO A 201 9.51 2.39 6.44
C PRO A 201 8.43 3.49 6.46
N ALA A 202 7.21 3.14 6.88
CA ALA A 202 6.21 4.15 7.16
C ALA A 202 6.67 4.98 8.37
N GLU A 203 6.64 6.31 8.26
CA GLU A 203 6.90 7.26 9.36
C GLU A 203 5.71 7.34 10.32
#